data_AF-A0A432KIZ3-F1
#
_entry.id   AF-A0A432KIZ3-F1
#
_cell.length_a   1.000
_cell.length_b   1.000
_cell.length_c   1.000
_cell.angle_alpha   90.00
_cell.angle_beta   90.00
_cell.angle_gamma   90.00
#
_symmetry.space_group_name_H-M   'P 1'
#
loop_
_entity.id
_entity.type
_entity.pdbx_description
1 polymer ?
#
loop_
_entity_poly.entity_id
_entity_poly.type
_entity_poly.pdbx_seq_one_letter_code
_entity_poly.pdbx_strand_id
1 'polypeptide(L)'
;MALLFRINPIMIKFAFEILKSTTIMKNIILSLLAISTLWACSQSSNKEGESAKEESQEVNVYTHRHYESDQQLFKDFEEKTGIKVNVVSANADELIQKMTLEGENSPADVLITVDAGRLHRAKEAGLLQSVESESLNNTISSNLRDVDNQWFGLTIRGRVIVYNP
;
A
#
# COMPACT_ATOMS: atom_id res chain seq x y z
N MET A 1 8.57 5.55 9.52
CA MET A 1 8.74 4.97 8.16
C MET A 1 7.41 5.13 7.47
N ALA A 2 7.25 5.93 6.42
CA ALA A 2 5.90 6.28 5.96
C ALA A 2 5.56 5.94 4.51
N LEU A 3 4.26 5.69 4.28
CA LEU A 3 3.61 5.55 2.98
C LEU A 3 3.07 6.88 2.49
N LEU A 4 3.12 7.04 1.17
CA LEU A 4 2.65 8.18 0.39
C LEU A 4 1.68 7.62 -0.65
N PHE A 5 0.55 8.27 -0.91
CA PHE A 5 -0.39 7.82 -1.93
C PHE A 5 -0.76 8.97 -2.88
N ARG A 6 -0.52 8.79 -4.18
CA ARG A 6 -1.20 9.55 -5.25
C ARG A 6 -2.52 8.82 -5.55
N ILE A 7 -3.68 9.47 -5.38
CA ILE A 7 -4.97 8.75 -5.35
C ILE A 7 -5.32 8.12 -6.70
N ASN A 8 -5.50 6.79 -6.64
CA ASN A 8 -6.43 5.98 -7.41
C ASN A 8 -7.30 5.23 -6.37
N PRO A 9 -8.63 5.07 -6.50
CA PRO A 9 -9.51 4.40 -5.50
C PRO A 9 -9.06 2.99 -5.05
N ILE A 10 -8.20 2.36 -5.84
CA ILE A 10 -7.45 1.13 -5.55
C ILE A 10 -6.60 1.21 -4.27
N MET A 11 -6.03 2.37 -3.97
CA MET A 11 -4.99 2.56 -2.95
C MET A 11 -5.47 2.37 -1.50
N ILE A 12 -6.78 2.50 -1.25
CA ILE A 12 -7.39 2.25 0.06
C ILE A 12 -7.28 0.75 0.43
N LYS A 13 -7.35 -0.15 -0.57
CA LYS A 13 -7.16 -1.59 -0.35
C LYS A 13 -5.70 -1.94 -0.02
N PHE A 14 -4.71 -1.23 -0.58
CA PHE A 14 -3.29 -1.46 -0.30
C PHE A 14 -2.95 -1.17 1.17
N ALA A 15 -3.32 0.02 1.65
CA ALA A 15 -3.13 0.42 3.04
C ALA A 15 -3.75 -0.57 4.04
N PHE A 16 -4.98 -1.00 3.77
CA PHE A 16 -5.71 -1.94 4.61
C PHE A 16 -5.03 -3.30 4.75
N GLU A 17 -4.44 -3.80 3.66
CA GLU A 17 -3.86 -5.14 3.64
C GLU A 17 -2.47 -5.21 4.29
N ILE A 18 -1.66 -4.14 4.15
CA ILE A 18 -0.41 -3.96 4.91
C ILE A 18 -0.67 -4.02 6.42
N LEU A 19 -1.77 -3.39 6.86
CA LEU A 19 -2.16 -3.30 8.27
C LEU A 19 -2.80 -4.60 8.80
N LYS A 20 -3.55 -5.32 7.96
CA LYS A 20 -4.11 -6.63 8.31
C LYS A 20 -3.08 -7.75 8.41
N SER A 21 -2.00 -7.71 7.63
CA SER A 21 -0.93 -8.73 7.65
C SER A 21 -0.36 -8.95 9.07
N THR A 22 -0.33 -7.90 9.91
CA THR A 22 0.07 -8.00 11.32
C THR A 22 -0.93 -8.65 12.28
N THR A 23 -2.20 -8.89 11.88
CA THR A 23 -3.26 -9.43 12.75
C THR A 23 -3.67 -10.87 12.41
N ILE A 24 -3.26 -11.39 11.25
CA ILE A 24 -3.79 -12.64 10.65
C ILE A 24 -3.33 -13.94 11.32
N MET A 25 -2.42 -13.91 12.30
CA MET A 25 -1.95 -15.15 12.95
C MET A 25 -2.87 -15.70 14.06
N LYS A 26 -4.04 -15.09 14.33
CA LYS A 26 -4.85 -15.41 15.53
C LYS A 26 -6.25 -16.01 15.30
N ASN A 27 -6.76 -16.07 14.07
CA ASN A 27 -8.18 -16.37 13.81
C ASN A 27 -8.43 -17.47 12.75
N ILE A 28 -7.59 -18.49 12.69
CA ILE A 28 -7.86 -19.72 11.93
C ILE A 28 -8.02 -20.84 12.95
N ILE A 29 -9.26 -21.08 13.39
CA ILE A 29 -9.87 -22.32 13.92
C ILE A 29 -11.19 -21.87 14.57
N LEU A 30 -12.23 -21.67 13.78
CA LEU A 30 -13.63 -21.94 14.17
C LEU A 30 -14.56 -21.72 12.98
N SER A 31 -15.52 -22.63 12.82
CA SER A 31 -16.64 -22.63 11.87
C SER A 31 -16.36 -23.17 10.45
N LEU A 32 -16.30 -24.50 10.37
CA LEU A 32 -16.79 -25.25 9.22
C LEU A 32 -17.79 -26.28 9.75
N LEU A 33 -19.07 -25.91 9.76
CA LEU A 33 -20.18 -26.83 9.93
C LEU A 33 -21.37 -26.31 9.10
N ALA A 34 -21.87 -27.17 8.21
CA ALA A 34 -23.20 -27.13 7.58
C ALA A 34 -23.35 -26.07 6.45
N ILE A 35 -23.86 -26.31 5.23
CA ILE A 35 -24.78 -27.31 4.67
C ILE A 35 -24.56 -27.41 3.16
N SER A 36 -24.64 -28.63 2.64
CA SER A 36 -24.88 -29.01 1.25
C SER A 36 -26.38 -28.96 0.92
N THR A 37 -26.79 -28.37 -0.22
CA THR A 37 -27.91 -28.87 -1.06
C THR A 37 -27.93 -28.20 -2.45
N LEU A 38 -27.62 -29.02 -3.46
CA LEU A 38 -28.39 -29.32 -4.69
C LEU A 38 -28.95 -28.20 -5.60
N TRP A 39 -28.47 -28.29 -6.86
CA TRP A 39 -29.09 -28.03 -8.18
C TRP A 39 -30.60 -27.70 -8.30
N ALA A 40 -30.92 -26.69 -9.12
CA ALA A 40 -32.06 -26.71 -10.07
C ALA A 40 -32.00 -25.60 -11.16
N CYS A 41 -31.86 -26.04 -12.42
CA CYS A 41 -32.38 -25.57 -13.73
C CYS A 41 -32.60 -24.08 -14.14
N SER A 42 -32.09 -23.80 -15.36
CA SER A 42 -32.78 -23.24 -16.56
C SER A 42 -33.07 -21.74 -16.65
N GLN A 43 -32.46 -21.03 -17.61
CA GLN A 43 -33.00 -20.82 -18.98
C GLN A 43 -32.14 -19.81 -19.78
N SER A 44 -31.99 -20.11 -21.07
CA SER A 44 -31.30 -19.36 -22.12
C SER A 44 -31.93 -17.99 -22.43
N SER A 45 -31.12 -16.94 -22.71
CA SER A 45 -31.14 -16.11 -23.95
C SER A 45 -30.32 -14.80 -23.83
N ASN A 46 -29.26 -14.72 -24.65
CA ASN A 46 -28.79 -13.58 -25.46
C ASN A 46 -28.47 -12.18 -24.87
N LYS A 47 -27.19 -11.79 -25.14
CA LYS A 47 -26.65 -10.45 -25.49
C LYS A 47 -26.57 -9.45 -24.31
N GLU A 48 -25.47 -8.74 -24.03
CA GLU A 48 -24.39 -8.21 -24.86
C GLU A 48 -23.02 -8.50 -24.24
N GLY A 49 -22.04 -8.75 -25.11
CA GLY A 49 -20.63 -8.74 -24.74
C GLY A 49 -20.20 -7.31 -24.47
N GLU A 50 -20.27 -6.91 -23.21
CA GLU A 50 -19.38 -5.90 -22.66
C GLU A 50 -18.17 -6.67 -22.14
N SER A 51 -17.15 -6.83 -23.00
CA SER A 51 -15.80 -7.08 -22.50
C SER A 51 -15.45 -5.87 -21.66
N ALA A 52 -15.74 -5.95 -20.36
CA ALA A 52 -15.01 -5.20 -19.36
C ALA A 52 -13.55 -5.52 -19.65
N LYS A 53 -12.89 -4.58 -20.34
CA LYS A 53 -11.46 -4.53 -20.43
C LYS A 53 -11.04 -4.50 -18.97
N GLU A 54 -10.60 -5.63 -18.42
CA GLU A 54 -9.81 -5.65 -17.21
C GLU A 54 -8.59 -4.79 -17.56
N GLU A 55 -8.71 -3.47 -17.38
CA GLU A 55 -7.55 -2.62 -17.26
C GLU A 55 -6.79 -3.23 -16.10
N SER A 56 -5.70 -3.91 -16.43
CA SER A 56 -4.77 -4.45 -15.46
C SER A 56 -4.34 -3.28 -14.59
N GLN A 57 -4.96 -3.17 -13.42
CA GLN A 57 -4.68 -2.10 -12.49
C GLN A 57 -3.26 -2.30 -12.01
N GLU A 58 -2.41 -1.30 -12.18
CA GLU A 58 -1.04 -1.33 -11.72
C GLU A 58 -0.74 -0.15 -10.80
N VAL A 59 0.18 -0.37 -9.87
CA VAL A 59 0.65 0.62 -8.91
C VAL A 59 2.17 0.63 -8.93
N ASN A 60 2.74 1.81 -9.11
CA ASN A 60 4.18 2.01 -9.16
C ASN A 60 4.69 2.45 -7.78
N VAL A 61 5.46 1.57 -7.14
CA VAL A 61 6.02 1.77 -5.81
C VAL A 61 7.50 2.15 -5.91
N TYR A 62 7.81 3.37 -5.50
CA TYR A 62 9.16 3.90 -5.37
C TYR A 62 9.64 3.61 -3.96
N THR A 63 10.71 2.83 -3.79
CA THR A 63 11.12 2.38 -2.46
C THR A 63 12.63 2.51 -2.25
N HIS A 64 13.01 3.02 -1.08
CA HIS A 64 14.39 2.92 -0.58
C HIS A 64 14.69 1.54 0.01
N ARG A 65 13.64 0.80 0.40
CA ARG A 65 13.79 -0.47 1.11
C ARG A 65 13.97 -1.60 0.11
N HIS A 66 14.97 -2.45 0.36
CA HIS A 66 15.13 -3.72 -0.32
C HIS A 66 15.23 -4.84 0.72
N TYR A 67 14.09 -5.41 1.09
CA TYR A 67 14.00 -6.59 1.96
C TYR A 67 13.16 -7.67 1.28
N GLU A 68 13.51 -8.94 1.48
CA GLU A 68 12.72 -10.08 0.97
C GLU A 68 11.29 -10.07 1.54
N SER A 69 11.13 -9.63 2.79
CA SER A 69 9.81 -9.49 3.43
C SER A 69 8.90 -8.49 2.72
N ASP A 70 9.46 -7.43 2.14
CA ASP A 70 8.67 -6.43 1.40
C ASP A 70 8.19 -7.03 0.05
N GLN A 71 8.95 -7.95 -0.56
CA GLN A 71 8.51 -8.63 -1.78
C GLN A 71 7.33 -9.57 -1.53
N GLN A 72 7.35 -10.31 -0.41
CA GLN A 72 6.21 -11.16 -0.04
C GLN A 72 4.97 -10.31 0.22
N LEU A 73 5.15 -9.16 0.89
CA LEU A 73 4.06 -8.22 1.15
C LEU A 73 3.41 -7.69 -0.13
N PHE A 74 4.20 -7.38 -1.15
CA PHE A 74 3.67 -6.96 -2.44
C PHE A 74 2.93 -8.10 -3.15
N LYS A 75 3.46 -9.32 -3.13
CA LYS A 75 2.76 -10.50 -3.69
C LYS A 75 1.42 -10.74 -3.01
N ASP A 76 1.39 -10.72 -1.67
CA ASP A 76 0.14 -10.91 -0.92
C ASP A 76 -0.88 -9.82 -1.27
N PHE A 77 -0.43 -8.60 -1.54
CA PHE A 77 -1.30 -7.53 -2.01
C PHE A 77 -1.81 -7.78 -3.44
N GLU A 78 -0.93 -8.17 -4.36
CA GLU A 78 -1.30 -8.51 -5.75
C GLU A 78 -2.35 -9.63 -5.77
N GLU A 79 -2.14 -10.70 -5.00
CA GLU A 79 -3.05 -11.84 -4.92
C GLU A 79 -4.44 -11.47 -4.37
N LYS A 80 -4.49 -10.58 -3.37
CA LYS A 80 -5.75 -10.21 -2.71
C LYS A 80 -6.55 -9.16 -3.48
N THR A 81 -5.87 -8.31 -4.23
CA THR A 81 -6.50 -7.15 -4.86
C THR A 81 -6.60 -7.25 -6.38
N GLY A 82 -5.77 -8.11 -6.99
CA GLY A 82 -5.64 -8.22 -8.45
C GLY A 82 -4.84 -7.08 -9.08
N ILE A 83 -4.29 -6.16 -8.27
CA ILE A 83 -3.52 -5.00 -8.74
C ILE A 83 -2.04 -5.34 -8.77
N LYS A 84 -1.40 -5.18 -9.92
CA LYS A 84 0.03 -5.42 -10.14
C LYS A 84 0.88 -4.34 -9.48
N VAL A 85 1.99 -4.73 -8.85
CA VAL A 85 2.92 -3.82 -8.17
C VAL A 85 4.23 -3.73 -8.95
N ASN A 86 4.47 -2.57 -9.55
CA ASN A 86 5.72 -2.27 -10.23
C ASN A 86 6.67 -1.56 -9.25
N VAL A 87 7.79 -2.20 -8.90
CA VAL A 87 8.71 -1.67 -7.88
C VAL A 87 9.93 -1.01 -8.53
N VAL A 88 10.19 0.25 -8.16
CA VAL A 88 11.41 0.98 -8.49
C VAL A 88 12.21 1.21 -7.21
N SER A 89 13.39 0.61 -7.13
CA SER A 89 14.28 0.71 -5.97
C SER A 89 15.45 1.65 -6.25
N ALA A 90 15.62 2.68 -5.42
CA ALA A 90 16.76 3.59 -5.46
C ALA A 90 16.95 4.31 -4.13
N ASN A 91 18.01 5.11 -3.98
CA ASN A 91 18.19 5.89 -2.75
C ASN A 91 17.06 6.91 -2.57
N ALA A 92 16.74 7.28 -1.32
CA ALA A 92 15.58 8.12 -1.07
C ALA A 92 15.73 9.52 -1.67
N ASP A 93 16.95 10.06 -1.62
CA ASP A 93 17.26 11.37 -2.20
C ASP A 93 17.21 11.32 -3.74
N GLU A 94 17.66 10.21 -4.34
CA GLU A 94 17.54 9.97 -5.79
C GLU A 94 16.07 9.82 -6.22
N LEU A 95 15.24 9.13 -5.45
CA LEU A 95 13.81 8.97 -5.73
C LEU A 95 13.08 10.33 -5.66
N ILE A 96 13.37 11.15 -4.65
CA ILE A 96 12.80 12.49 -4.52
C ILE A 96 13.22 13.36 -5.72
N GLN A 97 14.50 13.33 -6.09
CA GLN A 97 14.99 14.07 -7.27
C GLN A 97 14.34 13.57 -8.56
N LYS A 98 14.23 12.25 -8.73
CA LYS A 98 13.58 11.63 -9.88
C LYS A 98 12.13 12.06 -10.01
N MET A 99 11.34 11.97 -8.93
CA MET A 99 9.95 12.44 -8.91
C MET A 99 9.86 13.94 -9.21
N THR A 100 10.79 14.75 -8.71
CA THR A 100 10.85 16.19 -9.00
C THR A 100 11.12 16.45 -10.49
N LEU A 101 12.02 15.69 -11.11
CA LEU A 101 12.36 15.82 -12.53
C LEU A 101 11.22 15.34 -13.43
N GLU A 102 10.50 14.30 -13.02
CA GLU A 102 9.34 13.78 -13.75
C GLU A 102 8.11 14.67 -13.61
N GLY A 103 7.99 15.39 -12.50
CA GLY A 103 6.90 16.33 -12.23
C GLY A 103 5.53 15.65 -12.29
N GLU A 104 4.57 16.28 -12.97
CA GLU A 104 3.21 15.76 -13.08
C GLU A 104 3.12 14.41 -13.81
N ASN A 105 4.10 14.12 -14.67
CA ASN A 105 4.21 12.89 -15.45
C ASN A 105 4.93 11.77 -14.68
N SER A 106 5.28 11.97 -13.40
CA SER A 106 5.87 10.90 -12.61
C SER A 106 4.92 9.71 -12.54
N PRO A 107 5.38 8.50 -12.91
CA PRO A 107 4.58 7.30 -12.77
C PRO A 107 4.46 6.88 -11.30
N ALA A 108 5.18 7.51 -10.36
CA ALA A 108 5.18 7.13 -8.96
C ALA A 108 3.80 7.32 -8.29
N ASP A 109 3.25 6.22 -7.78
CA ASP A 109 1.99 6.23 -7.02
C ASP A 109 2.24 6.20 -5.51
N VAL A 110 3.28 5.49 -5.10
CA VAL A 110 3.67 5.33 -3.70
C VAL A 110 5.16 5.55 -3.54
N LEU A 111 5.55 6.37 -2.57
CA LEU A 111 6.93 6.47 -2.12
C LEU A 111 7.07 5.87 -0.72
N ILE A 112 7.91 4.85 -0.59
CA ILE A 112 8.29 4.18 0.65
C ILE A 112 9.72 4.57 1.01
N THR A 113 9.87 5.31 2.10
CA THR A 113 11.18 5.77 2.55
C THR A 113 11.41 5.57 4.04
N VAL A 114 12.67 5.70 4.43
CA VAL A 114 13.13 5.63 5.81
C VAL A 114 13.18 7.04 6.41
N ASP A 115 12.88 7.15 7.71
CA ASP A 115 12.94 8.38 8.50
C ASP A 115 11.88 9.45 8.18
N ALA A 116 11.44 10.19 9.21
CA ALA A 116 10.42 11.25 9.10
C ALA A 116 10.96 12.50 8.37
N GLY A 117 12.25 12.80 8.50
CA GLY A 117 12.87 13.97 7.86
C GLY A 117 12.89 13.87 6.33
N ARG A 118 13.00 12.66 5.77
CA ARG A 118 12.90 12.45 4.31
C ARG A 118 11.49 12.65 3.78
N LEU A 119 10.49 12.23 4.54
CA LEU A 119 9.08 12.43 4.21
C LEU A 119 8.72 13.91 4.29
N HIS A 120 9.21 14.61 5.30
CA HIS A 120 9.07 16.04 5.40
C HIS A 120 9.71 16.75 4.19
N ARG A 121 10.90 16.36 3.76
CA ARG A 121 11.50 16.93 2.53
C ARG A 121 10.67 16.67 1.27
N ALA A 122 10.08 15.47 1.13
CA ALA A 122 9.19 15.17 0.01
C ALA A 122 7.91 16.02 0.06
N LYS A 123 7.38 16.29 1.27
CA LYS A 123 6.25 17.22 1.50
C LYS A 123 6.59 18.64 1.07
N GLU A 124 7.71 19.18 1.54
CA GLU A 124 8.17 20.54 1.21
C GLU A 124 8.43 20.69 -0.30
N ALA A 125 8.84 19.61 -0.98
CA ALA A 125 9.00 19.58 -2.43
C ALA A 125 7.68 19.48 -3.21
N GLY A 126 6.52 19.43 -2.54
CA GLY A 126 5.20 19.35 -3.19
C GLY A 126 4.93 18.01 -3.89
N LEU A 127 5.69 16.97 -3.55
CA LEU A 127 5.57 15.65 -4.20
C LEU A 127 4.46 14.78 -3.62
N LEU A 128 3.84 15.22 -2.52
CA LEU A 128 2.88 14.44 -1.73
C LEU A 128 1.50 15.06 -1.79
N GLN A 129 0.48 14.23 -1.60
CA GLN A 129 -0.90 14.67 -1.46
C GLN A 129 -1.53 14.09 -0.21
N SER A 130 -2.54 14.78 0.30
CA SER A 130 -3.31 14.35 1.48
C SER A 130 -4.18 13.15 1.14
N VAL A 131 -4.26 12.21 2.08
CA VAL A 131 -5.05 10.99 1.93
C VAL A 131 -6.01 10.87 3.10
N GLU A 132 -7.30 10.94 2.82
CA GLU A 132 -8.33 10.77 3.84
C GLU A 132 -8.79 9.31 3.88
N SER A 133 -8.47 8.62 4.97
CA SER A 133 -8.87 7.23 5.19
C SER A 133 -9.10 6.96 6.68
N GLU A 134 -10.34 6.57 7.01
CA GLU A 134 -10.72 6.19 8.36
C GLU A 134 -9.88 5.00 8.86
N SER A 135 -9.58 4.04 8.00
CA SER A 135 -8.72 2.90 8.34
C SER A 135 -7.30 3.33 8.72
N LEU A 136 -6.71 4.27 7.98
CA LEU A 136 -5.36 4.78 8.29
C LEU A 136 -5.39 5.60 9.59
N ASN A 137 -6.39 6.47 9.75
CA ASN A 137 -6.53 7.33 10.92
C ASN A 137 -6.79 6.56 12.22
N ASN A 138 -7.53 5.45 12.14
CA ASN A 138 -7.81 4.60 13.29
C ASN A 138 -6.66 3.67 13.65
N THR A 139 -5.86 3.22 12.66
CA THR A 139 -4.79 2.25 12.94
C THR A 139 -3.43 2.91 13.21
N ILE A 140 -3.19 4.11 12.70
CA ILE A 140 -1.93 4.83 12.87
C ILE A 140 -2.15 6.01 13.83
N SER A 141 -1.48 5.96 14.98
CA SER A 141 -1.52 7.03 15.98
C SER A 141 -1.10 8.38 15.39
N SER A 142 -1.73 9.47 15.85
CA SER A 142 -1.52 10.83 15.30
C SER A 142 -0.06 11.29 15.33
N ASN A 143 0.74 10.83 16.30
CA ASN A 143 2.17 11.14 16.41
C ASN A 143 3.06 10.40 15.39
N LEU A 144 2.51 9.47 14.60
CA LEU A 144 3.21 8.68 13.59
C LEU A 144 2.74 8.99 12.16
N ARG A 145 1.93 10.03 11.99
CA ARG A 145 1.47 10.52 10.69
C ARG A 145 1.61 12.04 10.59
N ASP A 146 1.55 12.54 9.37
CA ASP A 146 1.56 13.97 9.09
C ASP A 146 0.30 14.66 9.60
N VAL A 147 0.41 15.94 9.98
CA VAL A 147 -0.75 16.76 10.37
C VAL A 147 -1.72 17.00 9.20
N ASP A 148 -1.20 17.06 7.97
CA ASP A 148 -1.98 17.27 6.75
C ASP A 148 -2.29 15.94 6.03
N ASN A 149 -2.10 14.79 6.70
CA ASN A 149 -2.34 13.46 6.16
C ASN A 149 -1.58 13.16 4.85
N GLN A 150 -0.43 13.82 4.62
CA GLN A 150 0.38 13.60 3.41
C GLN A 150 1.32 12.41 3.53
N TRP A 151 1.60 11.91 4.75
CA TRP A 151 2.40 10.70 4.97
C TRP A 151 2.00 9.95 6.23
N PHE A 152 2.15 8.62 6.22
CA PHE A 152 1.71 7.72 7.31
C PHE A 152 2.73 6.68 7.74
N GLY A 153 3.09 6.64 9.02
CA GLY A 153 4.06 5.71 9.59
C GLY A 153 3.62 4.24 9.63
N LEU A 154 4.36 3.34 8.99
CA LEU A 154 4.17 1.88 9.00
C LEU A 154 4.99 1.13 10.05
N THR A 155 6.22 1.58 10.27
CA THR A 155 7.15 0.91 11.19
C THR A 155 7.87 1.93 12.06
N ILE A 156 8.12 1.55 13.31
CA ILE A 156 8.85 2.34 14.30
C ILE A 156 10.22 1.71 14.51
N ARG A 157 11.24 2.54 14.72
CA ARG A 157 12.60 2.09 15.07
C ARG A 157 13.09 2.89 16.27
N GLY A 158 13.60 2.20 17.28
CA GLY A 158 14.31 2.83 18.40
C GLY A 158 15.78 3.00 18.08
N ARG A 159 16.32 4.21 18.25
CA ARG A 159 17.78 4.42 18.23
C ARG A 159 18.30 4.22 19.65
N VAL A 160 19.01 3.12 19.88
CA VAL A 160 19.51 2.72 21.19
C VAL A 160 21.02 2.94 21.32
N ILE A 161 21.49 3.11 22.56
CA ILE A 161 22.92 3.09 22.87
C ILE A 161 23.34 1.64 23.05
N VAL A 162 24.25 1.16 22.20
CA VAL A 162 24.86 -0.16 22.35
C VAL A 162 26.15 0.03 23.13
N TYR A 163 26.30 -0.68 24.24
CA TYR A 163 27.53 -0.67 25.04
C TYR A 163 28.05 -2.09 25.22
N ASN A 164 29.37 -2.23 25.37
CA ASN A 164 30.02 -3.48 25.76
C ASN A 164 30.15 -3.46 27.30
N PRO A 165 29.55 -4.43 28.02
CA PRO A 165 29.58 -4.46 29.49
C PRO A 165 30.97 -4.64 30.09
#